data_AF-A0A9P9TJM5-F1
#
_entry.id   AF-A0A9P9TJM5-F1
#
_cell.length_a   1.000
_cell.length_b   1.000
_cell.length_c   1.000
_cell.angle_alpha   90.00
_cell.angle_beta   90.00
_cell.angle_gamma   90.00
#
_symmetry.space_group_name_H-M   'P 1'
#
loop_
_entity.id
_entity.type
_entity.pdbx_description
1 polymer ?
#
loop_
_entity_poly.entity_id
_entity_poly.type
_entity_poly.pdbx_seq_one_letter_code
_entity_poly.pdbx_strand_id
1 'polypeptide(L)'
;MMGGIYAGELARRGIIALAIDYRNYGESSGAFRQFEHPQAKAQDLSAAVAYLTSREDVSSAGLLGVCTSGGNVLTAGASDSNVKAIATVAGFFQFPDIGKDATTHLHGLGQKAQELYDKTGEIDTILLYGGEKGEGVNPGPQPYYGDTERGNVPEFRNEFALAAW
;
A
#
# COMPACT_ATOMS: atom_id res chain seq x y z
N MET A 1 3.97 7.93 -10.58
CA MET A 1 3.72 7.46 -9.18
C MET A 1 4.84 7.83 -8.22
N MET A 2 4.52 8.06 -6.94
CA MET A 2 5.46 8.51 -5.90
C MET A 2 6.66 7.59 -5.66
N GLY A 3 6.47 6.27 -5.73
CA GLY A 3 7.56 5.31 -5.58
C GLY A 3 8.68 5.52 -6.61
N GLY A 4 8.30 5.83 -7.86
CA GLY A 4 9.25 6.11 -8.94
C GLY A 4 10.10 7.35 -8.72
N ILE A 5 9.58 8.37 -8.02
CA ILE A 5 10.35 9.58 -7.69
C ILE A 5 11.47 9.24 -6.69
N TYR A 6 11.15 8.53 -5.61
CA TYR A 6 12.16 8.08 -4.64
C TYR A 6 13.16 7.12 -5.27
N ALA A 7 12.69 6.14 -6.05
CA ALA A 7 13.58 5.20 -6.73
C ALA A 7 14.52 5.91 -7.73
N GLY A 8 14.00 6.86 -8.51
CA GLY A 8 14.79 7.65 -9.44
C GLY A 8 15.85 8.50 -8.73
N GLU A 9 15.53 9.10 -7.58
CA GLU A 9 16.49 9.87 -6.80
C GLU A 9 17.56 8.98 -6.14
N LEU A 10 17.20 7.80 -5.63
CA LEU A 10 18.16 6.82 -5.15
C LEU A 10 19.11 6.35 -6.26
N ALA A 11 18.58 6.10 -7.45
CA ALA A 11 19.37 5.73 -8.63
C ALA A 11 20.39 6.81 -9.01
N ARG A 12 20.00 8.09 -9.00
CA ARG A 12 20.95 9.21 -9.24
C ARG A 12 22.07 9.28 -8.22
N ARG A 13 21.89 8.71 -7.03
CA ARG A 13 22.89 8.64 -5.96
C ARG A 13 23.70 7.33 -5.99
N GLY A 14 23.54 6.52 -7.03
CA GLY A 14 24.29 5.27 -7.22
C GLY A 14 23.70 4.06 -6.50
N ILE A 15 22.43 4.11 -6.10
CA ILE A 15 21.73 2.99 -5.46
C ILE A 15 20.82 2.31 -6.49
N ILE A 16 20.99 1.00 -6.70
CA ILE A 16 20.04 0.20 -7.49
C ILE A 16 18.70 0.21 -6.74
N ALA A 17 17.67 0.77 -7.37
CA ALA A 17 16.35 0.96 -6.76
C ALA A 17 15.25 0.34 -7.62
N LEU A 18 14.29 -0.30 -6.95
CA LEU A 18 13.10 -0.89 -7.54
C LEU A 18 11.87 -0.30 -6.84
N ALA A 19 11.01 0.38 -7.59
CA ALA A 19 9.67 0.74 -7.15
C ALA A 19 8.70 -0.33 -7.67
N ILE A 20 7.79 -0.79 -6.81
CA ILE A 20 6.78 -1.79 -7.17
C ILE A 20 5.38 -1.24 -6.94
N ASP A 21 4.44 -1.71 -7.75
CA ASP A 21 3.03 -1.71 -7.37
C ASP A 21 2.76 -2.96 -6.55
N TYR A 22 2.07 -2.81 -5.41
CA TYR A 22 1.59 -3.96 -4.66
C TYR A 22 0.61 -4.77 -5.50
N ARG A 23 0.48 -6.07 -5.20
CA ARG A 23 -0.59 -6.88 -5.78
C ARG A 23 -1.94 -6.20 -5.58
N ASN A 24 -2.84 -6.31 -6.55
CA ASN A 24 -4.16 -5.65 -6.59
C ASN A 24 -4.14 -4.12 -6.81
N TYR A 25 -2.98 -3.48 -6.96
CA TYR A 25 -2.83 -2.05 -7.22
C TYR A 25 -2.04 -1.79 -8.51
N GLY A 26 -2.17 -0.58 -9.05
CA GLY A 26 -1.44 -0.11 -10.23
C GLY A 26 -1.44 -1.12 -11.37
N GLU A 27 -0.26 -1.34 -11.96
CA GLU A 27 -0.02 -2.27 -13.07
C GLU A 27 0.21 -3.71 -12.61
N SER A 28 0.42 -3.93 -11.32
CA SER A 28 0.55 -5.28 -10.75
C SER A 28 -0.75 -6.06 -10.88
N SER A 29 -0.63 -7.37 -11.09
CA SER A 29 -1.77 -8.27 -11.21
C SER A 29 -2.51 -8.46 -9.88
N GLY A 30 -3.67 -9.13 -9.95
CA GLY A 30 -4.49 -9.46 -8.79
C GLY A 30 -5.97 -9.26 -9.08
N ALA A 31 -6.79 -10.27 -8.78
CA ALA A 31 -8.22 -10.26 -9.08
C ALA A 31 -9.00 -9.33 -8.16
N PHE A 32 -8.65 -9.28 -6.88
CA PHE A 32 -9.34 -8.48 -5.88
C PHE A 32 -8.77 -7.06 -5.80
N ARG A 33 -9.03 -6.24 -6.83
CA ARG A 33 -8.49 -4.87 -6.98
C ARG A 33 -8.78 -4.01 -5.75
N GLN A 34 -7.81 -3.15 -5.40
CA GLN A 34 -7.90 -2.17 -4.31
C GLN A 34 -8.11 -2.79 -2.91
N PHE A 35 -7.77 -4.07 -2.76
CA PHE A 35 -7.83 -4.79 -1.49
C PHE A 35 -6.55 -4.56 -0.66
N GLU A 36 -6.70 -4.00 0.54
CA GLU A 36 -5.61 -3.73 1.47
C GLU A 36 -5.38 -4.93 2.38
N HIS A 37 -4.25 -5.62 2.21
CA HIS A 37 -3.89 -6.77 3.04
C HIS A 37 -2.41 -6.68 3.47
N PRO A 38 -2.13 -6.27 4.72
CA PRO A 38 -0.76 -5.99 5.19
C PRO A 38 0.22 -7.15 5.00
N GLN A 39 -0.16 -8.38 5.34
CA GLN A 39 0.71 -9.55 5.21
C GLN A 39 1.00 -9.89 3.74
N ALA A 40 0.02 -9.74 2.85
CA ALA A 40 0.23 -9.94 1.42
C ALA A 40 1.19 -8.88 0.83
N LYS A 41 1.07 -7.62 1.27
CA LYS A 41 2.01 -6.56 0.91
C LYS A 41 3.41 -6.79 1.46
N ALA A 42 3.53 -7.35 2.67
CA ALA A 42 4.82 -7.75 3.21
C ALA A 42 5.49 -8.83 2.35
N GLN A 43 4.72 -9.82 1.86
CA GLN A 43 5.22 -10.83 0.92
C GLN A 43 5.65 -10.22 -0.43
N ASP A 44 4.92 -9.22 -0.95
CA ASP A 44 5.31 -8.51 -2.18
C ASP A 44 6.67 -7.79 -2.00
N LEU A 45 6.88 -7.16 -0.84
CA LEU A 45 8.16 -6.52 -0.51
C LEU A 45 9.30 -7.54 -0.41
N SER A 46 9.06 -8.68 0.25
CA SER A 46 10.01 -9.79 0.30
C SER A 46 10.33 -10.34 -1.09
N ALA A 47 9.33 -10.45 -1.98
CA ALA A 47 9.55 -10.85 -3.37
C ALA A 47 10.41 -9.85 -4.15
N ALA A 48 10.20 -8.54 -3.93
CA ALA A 48 11.02 -7.49 -4.53
C ALA A 48 12.47 -7.52 -4.03
N VAL A 49 12.67 -7.77 -2.73
CA VAL A 49 14.00 -7.99 -2.13
C VAL A 49 14.67 -9.20 -2.73
N ALA A 50 13.97 -10.34 -2.81
CA ALA A 50 14.49 -11.56 -3.42
C ALA A 50 14.93 -11.32 -4.87
N TYR A 51 14.11 -10.65 -5.67
CA TYR A 51 14.45 -10.28 -7.05
C TYR A 51 15.70 -9.38 -7.15
N LEU A 52 15.81 -8.35 -6.29
CA LEU A 52 17.01 -7.52 -6.29
C LEU A 52 18.25 -8.35 -5.93
N THR A 53 18.17 -9.17 -4.88
CA THR A 53 19.29 -10.00 -4.42
C THR A 53 19.63 -11.16 -5.35
N SER A 54 18.78 -11.50 -6.32
CA SER A 54 19.12 -12.49 -7.35
C SER A 54 20.03 -11.93 -8.45
N ARG A 55 20.25 -10.61 -8.47
CA ARG A 55 21.16 -9.96 -9.42
C ARG A 55 22.59 -10.00 -8.90
N GLU A 56 23.54 -10.25 -9.79
CA GLU A 56 24.97 -10.32 -9.43
C GLU A 56 25.56 -8.97 -8.99
N ASP A 57 24.95 -7.86 -9.39
CA ASP A 57 25.37 -6.50 -9.05
C ASP A 57 24.76 -5.96 -7.74
N VAL A 58 24.00 -6.80 -7.01
CA VAL A 58 23.37 -6.44 -5.73
C VAL A 58 23.92 -7.32 -4.61
N SER A 59 24.64 -6.71 -3.67
CA SER A 59 25.19 -7.41 -2.49
C SER A 59 24.17 -7.59 -1.35
N SER A 60 23.26 -6.63 -1.20
CA SER A 60 22.20 -6.62 -0.18
C SER A 60 21.10 -5.66 -0.59
N ALA A 61 19.91 -5.83 -0.02
CA ALA A 61 18.78 -4.97 -0.26
C ALA A 61 18.14 -4.52 1.06
N GLY A 62 17.57 -3.32 1.03
CA GLY A 62 16.74 -2.76 2.10
C GLY A 62 15.42 -2.26 1.54
N LEU A 63 14.52 -1.84 2.42
CA LEU A 63 13.20 -1.34 2.07
C LEU A 63 13.04 0.13 2.47
N LEU A 64 12.42 0.93 1.60
CA LEU A 64 12.00 2.29 1.87
C LEU A 64 10.48 2.38 1.80
N GLY A 65 9.83 2.73 2.91
CA GLY A 65 8.37 2.85 2.99
C GLY A 65 7.92 4.31 3.10
N VAL A 66 6.98 4.72 2.24
CA VAL A 66 6.36 6.06 2.29
C VAL A 66 4.90 5.97 2.75
N CYS A 67 4.46 6.87 3.63
CA CYS A 67 3.08 6.89 4.13
C CYS A 67 2.68 5.52 4.74
N THR A 68 1.55 4.94 4.35
CA THR A 68 1.09 3.61 4.79
C THR A 68 2.13 2.51 4.57
N SER A 69 2.99 2.65 3.54
CA SER A 69 4.07 1.69 3.31
C SER A 69 5.14 1.72 4.40
N GLY A 70 5.18 2.75 5.27
CA GLY A 70 6.05 2.79 6.45
C GLY A 70 5.78 1.61 7.40
N GLY A 71 4.51 1.32 7.69
CA GLY A 71 4.13 0.11 8.44
C GLY A 71 4.42 -1.18 7.67
N ASN A 72 4.11 -1.21 6.38
CA ASN A 72 4.31 -2.41 5.55
C ASN A 72 5.77 -2.88 5.50
N VAL A 73 6.73 -1.95 5.36
CA VAL A 73 8.16 -2.29 5.32
C VAL A 73 8.67 -2.79 6.67
N LEU A 74 8.10 -2.30 7.79
CA LEU A 74 8.40 -2.83 9.11
C LEU A 74 7.86 -4.25 9.28
N THR A 75 6.62 -4.52 8.84
CA THR A 75 6.05 -5.87 8.84
C THR A 75 6.91 -6.83 8.02
N ALA A 76 7.29 -6.43 6.80
CA ALA A 76 8.16 -7.23 5.94
C ALA A 76 9.51 -7.52 6.60
N GLY A 77 10.23 -6.48 7.04
CA GLY A 77 11.55 -6.64 7.64
C GLY A 77 11.56 -7.37 8.98
N ALA A 78 10.44 -7.38 9.72
CA ALA A 78 10.29 -8.23 10.91
C ALA A 78 10.15 -9.71 10.55
N SER A 79 9.63 -10.04 9.36
CA SER A 79 9.38 -11.41 8.91
C SER A 79 10.44 -11.97 7.96
N ASP A 80 11.28 -11.13 7.36
CA ASP A 80 12.24 -11.50 6.32
C ASP A 80 13.66 -11.03 6.67
N SER A 81 14.52 -11.98 7.04
CA SER A 81 15.90 -11.72 7.43
C SER A 81 16.80 -11.31 6.27
N ASN A 82 16.34 -11.38 5.01
CA ASN A 82 17.07 -10.88 3.85
C ASN A 82 16.98 -9.35 3.73
N VAL A 83 16.01 -8.71 4.38
CA VAL A 83 15.92 -7.25 4.48
C VAL A 83 17.02 -6.75 5.40
N LYS A 84 18.02 -6.04 4.84
CA LYS A 84 19.20 -5.59 5.62
C LYS A 84 19.09 -4.18 6.18
N ALA A 85 18.15 -3.39 5.68
CA ALA A 85 17.89 -2.04 6.18
C ALA A 85 16.43 -1.65 5.93
N ILE A 86 15.90 -0.78 6.78
CA ILE A 86 14.57 -0.19 6.63
C ILE A 86 14.69 1.33 6.82
N ALA A 87 14.08 2.07 5.90
CA ALA A 87 13.88 3.51 6.01
C ALA A 87 12.39 3.84 5.83
N THR A 88 11.93 4.91 6.48
CA THR A 88 10.56 5.38 6.29
C THR A 88 10.53 6.88 6.06
N VAL A 89 9.57 7.33 5.25
CA VAL A 89 9.33 8.76 4.98
C VAL A 89 7.86 9.05 5.20
N ALA A 90 7.56 9.93 6.16
CA ALA A 90 6.20 10.22 6.61
C ALA A 90 5.41 8.93 6.90
N GLY A 91 6.06 7.95 7.56
CA GLY A 91 5.51 6.63 7.78
C GLY A 91 4.25 6.67 8.64
N PHE A 92 3.21 5.95 8.20
CA PHE A 92 2.04 5.65 9.01
C PHE A 92 2.25 4.30 9.70
N PHE A 93 2.12 4.29 11.02
CA PHE A 93 2.34 3.12 11.87
C PHE A 93 1.07 2.85 12.65
N GLN A 94 0.48 1.67 12.47
CA GLN A 94 -0.69 1.26 13.23
C GLN A 94 -0.26 0.90 14.65
N PHE A 95 -0.74 1.65 15.64
CA PHE A 95 -0.57 1.36 17.06
C PHE A 95 -1.80 0.61 17.58
N PRO A 96 -1.62 -0.39 18.47
CA PRO A 96 -2.68 -1.32 18.88
C PRO A 96 -3.89 -0.68 19.57
N ASP A 97 -3.86 0.60 19.93
CA ASP A 97 -4.94 1.27 20.66
C ASP A 97 -5.72 2.30 19.83
N ILE A 98 -5.38 2.47 18.55
CA ILE A 98 -6.14 3.36 17.65
C ILE A 98 -7.34 2.59 17.09
N GLY A 99 -8.56 2.98 17.49
CA GLY A 99 -9.79 2.62 16.77
C GLY A 99 -10.54 1.35 17.22
N LYS A 100 -10.19 0.74 18.35
CA LYS A 100 -10.88 -0.49 18.86
C LYS A 100 -12.40 -0.36 18.97
N ASP A 101 -12.91 0.84 19.26
CA ASP A 101 -14.36 1.09 19.43
C ASP A 101 -15.06 1.52 18.13
N ALA A 102 -14.33 1.86 17.07
CA ALA A 102 -14.88 2.36 15.80
C ALA A 102 -14.95 1.30 14.68
N THR A 103 -14.44 0.08 14.91
CA THR A 103 -14.21 -0.91 13.84
C THR A 103 -15.27 -2.00 13.72
N THR A 104 -16.12 -2.25 14.71
CA THR A 104 -17.11 -3.35 14.62
C THR A 104 -18.06 -3.18 13.43
N HIS A 105 -18.52 -1.96 13.17
CA HIS A 105 -19.37 -1.68 12.00
C HIS A 105 -18.61 -1.91 10.69
N LEU A 106 -17.36 -1.43 10.61
CA LEU A 106 -16.50 -1.58 9.43
C LEU A 106 -16.17 -3.05 9.15
N HIS A 107 -15.82 -3.84 10.17
CA HIS A 107 -15.62 -5.28 10.04
C HIS A 107 -16.90 -5.98 9.53
N GLY A 108 -18.08 -5.56 9.99
CA GLY A 108 -19.35 -6.09 9.50
C GLY A 108 -19.62 -5.75 8.04
N LEU A 109 -19.21 -4.57 7.58
CA LEU A 109 -19.24 -4.21 6.15
C LEU A 109 -18.23 -5.03 5.36
N GLY A 110 -17.01 -5.21 5.89
CA GLY A 110 -15.95 -5.99 5.26
C GLY A 110 -16.34 -7.44 5.05
N GLN A 111 -16.94 -8.09 6.06
CA GLN A 111 -17.45 -9.46 5.94
C GLN A 111 -18.51 -9.59 4.84
N LYS A 112 -19.46 -8.65 4.76
CA LYS A 112 -20.49 -8.66 3.71
C LYS A 112 -19.89 -8.46 2.32
N ALA A 113 -18.93 -7.55 2.19
CA ALA A 113 -18.23 -7.30 0.94
C ALA A 113 -17.42 -8.54 0.50
N GLN A 114 -16.79 -9.25 1.44
CA GLN A 114 -16.11 -10.51 1.16
C GLN A 114 -17.10 -11.59 0.70
N GLU A 115 -18.24 -11.75 1.38
CA GLU A 115 -19.27 -12.71 0.96
C GLU A 115 -19.85 -12.41 -0.43
N LEU A 116 -20.02 -11.13 -0.77
CA LEU A 116 -20.46 -10.71 -2.10
C LEU A 116 -19.43 -11.13 -3.15
N TYR A 117 -18.15 -10.84 -2.91
CA TYR A 117 -17.06 -11.22 -3.80
C TYR A 117 -17.00 -12.74 -4.00
N ASP A 118 -17.09 -13.53 -2.92
CA ASP A 118 -17.04 -14.98 -3.00
C ASP A 118 -18.19 -15.59 -3.83
N LYS A 119 -19.36 -14.95 -3.83
CA LYS A 119 -20.56 -15.42 -4.56
C LYS A 119 -20.58 -14.97 -6.03
N THR A 120 -20.05 -13.79 -6.33
CA THR A 120 -20.32 -13.09 -7.60
C THR A 120 -19.08 -12.64 -8.34
N GLY A 121 -17.93 -12.54 -7.67
CA GLY A 121 -16.72 -11.87 -8.15
C GLY A 121 -16.80 -10.33 -8.13
N GLU A 122 -17.91 -9.76 -7.64
CA GLU A 122 -18.08 -8.31 -7.51
C GLU A 122 -17.29 -7.76 -6.31
N ILE A 123 -16.61 -6.63 -6.53
CA ILE A 123 -15.79 -5.97 -5.50
C ILE A 123 -16.53 -4.73 -5.03
N ASP A 124 -17.02 -4.76 -3.79
CA ASP A 124 -17.64 -3.59 -3.16
C ASP A 124 -16.56 -2.60 -2.72
N THR A 125 -16.69 -1.34 -3.13
CA THR A 125 -15.68 -0.30 -2.91
C THR A 125 -16.30 0.97 -2.34
N ILE A 126 -15.50 1.67 -1.54
CA ILE A 126 -15.76 3.03 -1.07
C ILE A 126 -14.61 3.95 -1.48
N LEU A 127 -14.81 5.26 -1.38
CA LEU A 127 -13.72 6.21 -1.63
C LEU A 127 -12.63 6.05 -0.58
N LEU A 128 -11.36 5.99 -1.02
CA LEU A 128 -10.22 6.01 -0.11
C LEU A 128 -10.09 7.38 0.58
N TYR A 129 -10.29 8.46 -0.19
CA TYR A 129 -10.30 9.84 0.28
C TYR A 129 -11.62 10.51 -0.11
N GLY A 130 -12.38 10.98 0.88
CA GLY A 130 -13.72 11.54 0.67
C GLY A 130 -13.78 12.98 0.17
N GLY A 131 -12.63 13.63 0.03
CA GLY A 131 -12.54 15.04 -0.39
C GLY A 131 -13.29 15.99 0.54
N GLU A 132 -13.69 17.15 0.02
CA GLU A 132 -14.41 18.18 0.79
C GLU A 132 -15.81 17.73 1.27
N LYS A 133 -16.40 16.72 0.62
CA LYS A 133 -17.73 16.19 0.95
C LYS A 133 -17.72 15.20 2.12
N GLY A 134 -16.55 14.75 2.58
CA GLY A 134 -16.37 14.04 3.85
C GLY A 134 -16.66 12.53 3.85
N GLU A 135 -17.07 11.92 2.73
CA GLU A 135 -17.44 10.50 2.67
C GLU A 135 -16.31 9.64 2.08
N GLY A 136 -15.59 8.88 2.91
CA GLY A 136 -14.53 7.94 2.49
C GLY A 136 -13.77 7.35 3.69
N VAL A 137 -12.88 6.39 3.45
CA VAL A 137 -12.04 5.76 4.50
C VAL A 137 -11.29 6.80 5.31
N ASN A 138 -10.71 7.77 4.61
CA ASN A 138 -10.08 8.93 5.21
C ASN A 138 -10.99 10.15 4.98
N PRO A 139 -11.81 10.53 5.98
CA PRO A 139 -12.71 11.66 5.86
C PRO A 139 -11.93 12.99 5.91
N GLY A 140 -12.46 14.00 5.25
CA GLY A 140 -11.88 15.35 5.21
C GLY A 140 -11.06 15.63 3.95
N PRO A 141 -10.71 16.92 3.73
CA PRO A 141 -10.02 17.34 2.53
C PRO A 141 -8.61 16.75 2.51
N GLN A 142 -8.28 16.09 1.40
CA GLN A 142 -6.94 15.59 1.11
C GLN A 142 -6.48 16.19 -0.23
N PRO A 143 -6.10 17.48 -0.26
CA PRO A 143 -5.89 18.22 -1.50
C PRO A 143 -4.87 17.57 -2.42
N TYR A 144 -3.85 16.91 -1.85
CA TYR A 144 -2.84 16.18 -2.60
C TYR A 144 -3.45 15.15 -3.58
N TYR A 145 -4.44 14.37 -3.15
CA TYR A 145 -5.05 13.30 -3.96
C TYR A 145 -6.17 13.79 -4.88
N GLY A 146 -6.60 15.04 -4.73
CA GLY A 146 -7.57 15.69 -5.65
C GLY A 146 -6.89 16.51 -6.76
N ASP A 147 -5.65 16.93 -6.55
CA ASP A 147 -4.90 17.82 -7.44
C ASP A 147 -4.11 17.05 -8.50
N THR A 148 -4.44 17.27 -9.77
CA THR A 148 -3.82 16.62 -10.95
C THR A 148 -2.38 17.05 -11.19
N GLU A 149 -1.94 18.19 -10.64
CA GLU A 149 -0.53 18.59 -10.66
C GLU A 149 0.29 17.89 -9.57
N ARG A 150 -0.36 17.14 -8.68
CA ARG A 150 0.26 16.48 -7.53
C ARG A 150 -0.04 14.98 -7.51
N GLY A 151 -1.03 14.56 -6.73
CA GLY A 151 -1.31 13.15 -6.43
C GLY A 151 -2.44 12.53 -7.25
N ASN A 152 -3.29 13.34 -7.90
CA ASN A 152 -4.38 12.85 -8.73
C ASN A 152 -3.89 12.50 -10.15
N VAL A 153 -3.02 11.50 -10.21
CA VAL A 153 -2.44 10.99 -11.46
C VAL A 153 -3.35 9.92 -12.07
N PRO A 154 -3.32 9.68 -13.40
CA PRO A 154 -4.21 8.71 -14.06
C PRO A 154 -4.13 7.28 -13.50
N GLU A 155 -2.98 6.89 -12.94
CA GLU A 155 -2.76 5.58 -12.35
C GLU A 155 -3.37 5.44 -10.94
N PHE A 156 -3.71 6.56 -10.28
CA PHE A 156 -4.31 6.56 -8.97
C PHE A 156 -5.83 6.36 -9.07
N ARG A 157 -6.34 5.30 -8.42
CA ARG A 157 -7.77 5.05 -8.25
C ARG A 157 -8.16 5.42 -6.83
N ASN A 158 -9.10 6.35 -6.68
CA ASN A 158 -9.60 6.76 -5.38
C ASN A 158 -10.65 5.77 -4.85
N GLU A 159 -10.24 4.52 -4.66
CA GLU A 159 -11.09 3.38 -4.31
C GLU A 159 -10.43 2.57 -3.19
N PHE A 160 -11.25 1.96 -2.35
CA PHE A 160 -10.83 1.05 -1.29
C PHE A 160 -11.83 -0.10 -1.22
N ALA A 161 -11.37 -1.34 -1.37
CA ALA A 161 -12.25 -2.50 -1.27
C ALA A 161 -12.70 -2.69 0.18
N LEU A 162 -14.02 -2.66 0.41
CA LEU A 162 -14.60 -2.75 1.75
C LEU A 162 -14.20 -4.02 2.50
N ALA A 163 -13.97 -5.12 1.77
CA ALA A 163 -13.54 -6.40 2.33
C ALA A 163 -12.21 -6.34 3.10
N ALA A 164 -11.42 -5.27 2.94
CA ALA A 164 -10.17 -5.08 3.66
C ALA A 164 -10.32 -4.67 5.14
N TRP A 165 -11.55 -4.45 5.61
CA TRP A 165 -11.87 -4.19 7.02
C TRP A 165 -12.06 -5.46 7.84
#